data_AF-A0A1E3QZV0-F1
#
_entry.id   AF-A0A1E3QZV0-F1
#
_cell.length_a   1.000
_cell.length_b   1.000
_cell.length_c   1.000
_cell.angle_alpha   90.00
_cell.angle_beta   90.00
_cell.angle_gamma   90.00
#
_symmetry.space_group_name_H-M   'P 1'
#
loop_
_entity.id
_entity.type
_entity.pdbx_description
1 polymer ?
#
loop_
_entity_poly.entity_id
_entity_poly.type
_entity_poly.pdbx_seq_one_letter_code
_entity_poly.pdbx_strand_id
1 'polypeptide(L)'
;MKKKVRRSSSAGSFNINEIGPAPRRPSQIPPVREFDELISFEQYLQDETWDNEFDFVHAKLKYYPPFIMAECKNDPEKIKDTMNKKSRKFIRNLNHHIDKHLLKEINERSGLVMNLKKVDAKDSFEKLVWSYVDEGNHGIDDSVPRKFKVSMDVTCNNENPCVIVDYKSIPIPVDEDESAIMD
;
A
#
# COMPACT_ATOMS: atom_id res chain seq x y z
N MET A 1 34.75 24.24 -15.22
CA MET A 1 33.71 23.44 -15.91
C MET A 1 33.15 22.41 -14.92
N LYS A 2 31.89 22.55 -14.49
CA LYS A 2 31.24 21.59 -13.58
C LYS A 2 30.49 20.55 -14.42
N LYS A 3 30.88 19.28 -14.31
CA LYS A 3 30.24 18.14 -14.99
C LYS A 3 28.80 17.99 -14.45
N LYS A 4 27.82 18.19 -15.33
CA LYS A 4 26.40 17.94 -15.08
C LYS A 4 26.21 16.41 -14.99
N VAL A 5 25.97 15.91 -13.78
CA VAL A 5 25.60 14.51 -13.55
C VAL A 5 24.28 14.27 -14.28
N ARG A 6 24.32 13.49 -15.36
CA ARG A 6 23.13 12.95 -16.00
C ARG A 6 22.51 11.94 -15.04
N ARG A 7 21.39 12.27 -14.42
CA ARG A 7 20.49 11.28 -13.82
C ARG A 7 19.84 10.54 -14.98
N SER A 8 20.30 9.33 -15.25
CA SER A 8 19.62 8.37 -16.11
C SER A 8 18.90 7.35 -15.24
N SER A 9 17.57 7.37 -15.27
CA SER A 9 16.71 6.18 -15.17
C SER A 9 15.27 6.65 -15.38
N SER A 10 14.82 6.60 -16.62
CA SER A 10 13.40 6.63 -16.96
C SER A 10 12.79 5.32 -16.46
N ALA A 11 12.24 5.33 -15.23
CA ALA A 11 11.11 4.47 -14.95
C ALA A 11 9.96 5.06 -15.77
N GLY A 12 9.37 4.28 -16.67
CA GLY A 12 8.22 4.74 -17.46
C GLY A 12 7.16 5.23 -16.49
N SER A 13 6.87 6.53 -16.51
CA SER A 13 5.76 7.09 -15.75
C SER A 13 4.48 6.51 -16.34
N PHE A 14 3.72 5.76 -15.53
CA PHE A 14 2.37 5.35 -15.90
C PHE A 14 1.59 6.59 -16.34
N ASN A 15 1.09 6.59 -17.58
CA ASN A 15 0.31 7.69 -18.10
C ASN A 15 -1.14 7.44 -17.71
N ILE A 16 -1.60 8.10 -16.67
CA ILE A 16 -2.98 7.99 -16.15
C ILE A 16 -4.03 8.30 -17.25
N ASN A 17 -3.64 9.01 -18.31
CA ASN A 17 -4.50 9.31 -19.47
C ASN A 17 -4.68 8.13 -20.44
N GLU A 18 -3.96 7.02 -20.26
CA GLU A 18 -4.08 5.80 -21.08
C GLU A 18 -4.85 4.68 -20.35
N ILE A 19 -5.58 5.03 -19.28
CA ILE A 19 -6.41 4.08 -18.55
C ILE A 19 -7.45 3.46 -19.49
N GLY A 20 -7.32 2.16 -19.71
CA GLY A 20 -8.29 1.37 -20.45
C GLY A 20 -9.56 1.10 -19.64
N PRO A 21 -10.63 0.60 -20.28
CA PRO A 21 -11.81 0.15 -19.56
C PRO A 21 -11.46 -0.93 -18.54
N ALA A 22 -12.26 -1.04 -17.47
CA ALA A 22 -12.06 -2.06 -16.45
C ALA A 22 -12.14 -3.47 -17.08
N PRO A 23 -11.18 -4.36 -16.78
CA PRO A 23 -11.20 -5.75 -17.25
C PRO A 23 -12.43 -6.51 -16.75
N ARG A 24 -12.89 -7.51 -17.50
CA ARG A 24 -13.96 -8.40 -17.05
C ARG A 24 -13.43 -9.33 -15.97
N ARG A 25 -14.02 -9.28 -14.78
CA ARG A 25 -13.57 -10.05 -13.61
C ARG A 25 -14.53 -11.18 -13.27
N PRO A 26 -14.03 -12.38 -12.93
CA PRO A 26 -14.86 -13.52 -12.55
C PRO A 26 -15.37 -13.43 -11.10
N SER A 27 -14.81 -12.56 -10.27
CA SER A 27 -15.15 -12.39 -8.85
C SER A 27 -15.23 -10.92 -8.45
N GLN A 28 -15.92 -10.65 -7.33
CA GLN A 28 -15.99 -9.32 -6.71
C GLN A 28 -14.78 -8.99 -5.82
N ILE A 29 -13.98 -10.00 -5.46
CA ILE A 29 -12.81 -9.86 -4.57
C ILE A 29 -11.55 -10.29 -5.32
N PRO A 30 -10.46 -9.51 -5.27
CA PRO A 30 -9.21 -9.90 -5.88
C PRO A 30 -8.57 -11.11 -5.18
N PRO A 31 -7.88 -11.99 -5.93
CA PRO A 31 -7.10 -13.06 -5.33
C PRO A 31 -5.98 -12.50 -4.47
N VAL A 32 -5.68 -13.15 -3.34
CA VAL A 32 -4.63 -12.70 -2.42
C VAL A 32 -3.25 -13.10 -2.96
N ARG A 33 -2.34 -12.13 -3.06
CA ARG A 33 -0.91 -12.35 -3.29
C ARG A 33 -0.14 -12.10 -2.01
N GLU A 34 0.76 -13.01 -1.63
CA GLU A 34 1.57 -12.90 -0.42
C GLU A 34 3.04 -12.66 -0.75
N PHE A 35 3.66 -11.77 0.02
CA PHE A 35 5.04 -11.33 -0.14
C PHE A 35 5.74 -11.31 1.22
N ASP A 36 7.04 -11.56 1.20
CA ASP A 36 7.94 -11.47 2.35
C ASP A 36 8.96 -10.32 2.22
N GLU A 37 9.12 -9.80 1.00
CA GLU A 37 10.02 -8.69 0.68
C GLU A 37 9.28 -7.45 0.16
N LEU A 38 9.67 -6.28 0.67
CA LEU A 38 9.08 -5.00 0.29
C LEU A 38 9.27 -4.71 -1.21
N ILE A 39 10.44 -5.05 -1.77
CA ILE A 39 10.76 -4.81 -3.18
C ILE A 39 9.82 -5.59 -4.11
N SER A 40 9.60 -6.87 -3.82
CA SER A 40 8.70 -7.74 -4.59
C SER A 40 7.26 -7.25 -4.51
N PHE A 41 6.83 -6.80 -3.33
CA PHE A 41 5.51 -6.19 -3.12
C PHE A 41 5.35 -4.89 -3.92
N GLU A 42 6.33 -3.99 -3.89
CA GLU A 42 6.32 -2.73 -4.65
C GLU A 42 6.27 -2.97 -6.15
N GLN A 43 7.10 -3.90 -6.65
CA GLN A 43 7.14 -4.26 -8.06
C GLN A 43 5.79 -4.81 -8.52
N TYR A 44 5.17 -5.66 -7.69
CA TYR A 44 3.83 -6.17 -7.97
C TYR A 44 2.79 -5.06 -8.15
N LEU A 45 2.75 -4.06 -7.26
CA LEU A 45 1.82 -2.93 -7.40
C LEU A 45 2.08 -2.11 -8.67
N GLN A 46 3.35 -1.96 -9.05
CA GLN A 46 3.74 -1.29 -10.28
C GLN A 46 3.28 -2.06 -11.52
N ASP A 47 3.47 -3.38 -11.53
CA ASP A 47 3.08 -4.26 -12.63
C ASP A 47 1.55 -4.26 -12.81
N GLU A 48 0.77 -4.38 -11.73
CA GLU A 48 -0.70 -4.32 -11.78
C GLU A 48 -1.20 -2.96 -12.32
N THR A 49 -0.45 -1.89 -12.09
CA THR A 49 -0.78 -0.59 -12.68
C THR A 49 -0.51 -0.58 -14.19
N TRP A 50 0.63 -1.11 -14.61
CA TRP A 50 0.98 -1.22 -16.03
C TRP A 50 0.04 -2.16 -16.80
N ASP A 51 -0.46 -3.20 -16.14
CA ASP A 51 -1.41 -4.17 -16.69
C ASP A 51 -2.87 -3.68 -16.62
N ASN A 52 -3.10 -2.43 -16.18
CA ASN A 52 -4.42 -1.82 -16.07
C ASN A 52 -5.37 -2.56 -15.10
N GLU A 53 -4.84 -3.17 -14.05
CA GLU A 53 -5.57 -3.92 -12.99
C GLU A 53 -5.47 -3.26 -11.60
N PHE A 54 -4.90 -2.05 -11.52
CA PHE A 54 -4.66 -1.28 -10.29
C PHE A 54 -5.86 -1.09 -9.34
N ASP A 55 -7.09 -1.18 -9.83
CA ASP A 55 -8.33 -1.05 -9.05
C ASP A 55 -8.85 -2.39 -8.51
N PHE A 56 -8.13 -3.49 -8.70
CA PHE A 56 -8.50 -4.84 -8.23
C PHE A 56 -7.30 -5.63 -7.75
N VAL A 57 -6.71 -5.15 -6.66
CA VAL A 57 -5.51 -5.72 -6.07
C VAL A 57 -5.79 -6.16 -4.63
N HIS A 58 -5.23 -7.31 -4.23
CA HIS A 58 -5.17 -7.73 -2.83
C HIS A 58 -3.80 -8.35 -2.55
N ALA A 59 -2.96 -7.59 -1.88
CA ALA A 59 -1.58 -7.96 -1.62
C ALA A 59 -1.28 -7.91 -0.12
N LYS A 60 -0.64 -8.96 0.39
CA LYS A 60 -0.19 -9.06 1.76
C LYS A 60 1.32 -9.12 1.83
N LEU A 61 1.93 -8.26 2.63
CA LEU A 61 3.37 -8.25 2.87
C LEU A 61 3.62 -8.60 4.34
N LYS A 62 4.47 -9.59 4.59
CA LYS A 62 4.91 -9.98 5.93
C LYS A 62 6.43 -9.86 6.02
N TYR A 63 6.92 -8.84 6.72
CA TYR A 63 8.34 -8.49 6.70
C TYR A 63 8.85 -8.01 8.06
N TYR A 64 10.18 -7.94 8.19
CA TYR A 64 10.82 -7.22 9.29
C TYR A 64 11.13 -5.79 8.86
N PRO A 65 10.67 -4.76 9.61
CA PRO A 65 10.97 -3.39 9.27
C PRO A 65 12.48 -3.12 9.21
N PRO A 66 12.96 -2.25 8.30
CA PRO A 66 14.39 -1.99 8.13
C PRO A 66 15.11 -1.56 9.40
N PHE A 67 14.45 -0.81 10.28
CA PHE A 67 15.04 -0.34 11.54
C PHE A 67 15.32 -1.49 12.53
N ILE A 68 14.57 -2.60 12.45
CA ILE A 68 14.82 -3.81 13.24
C ILE A 68 16.03 -4.55 12.71
N MET A 69 16.07 -4.77 11.39
CA MET A 69 17.17 -5.46 10.74
C MET A 69 18.48 -4.70 10.93
N ALA A 70 18.46 -3.36 10.83
CA ALA A 70 19.61 -2.52 11.10
C ALA A 70 20.12 -2.65 12.55
N GLU A 71 19.22 -2.65 13.55
CA GLU A 71 19.61 -2.84 14.96
C GLU A 71 20.22 -4.22 15.22
N CYS A 72 19.84 -5.22 14.42
CA CYS A 72 20.30 -6.61 14.53
C CYS A 72 21.44 -6.96 13.56
N LYS A 73 22.05 -5.98 12.88
CA LYS A 73 23.11 -6.18 11.86
C LYS A 73 22.70 -7.15 10.74
N ASN A 74 21.45 -7.05 10.31
CA ASN A 74 20.81 -7.90 9.29
C ASN A 74 20.76 -9.40 9.65
N ASP A 75 20.78 -9.72 10.94
CA ASP A 75 20.70 -11.09 11.45
C ASP A 75 19.39 -11.29 12.23
N PRO A 76 18.41 -12.02 11.68
CA PRO A 76 17.15 -12.31 12.36
C PRO A 76 17.32 -13.02 13.72
N GLU A 77 18.37 -13.82 13.91
CA GLU A 77 18.57 -14.57 15.17
C GLU A 77 18.96 -13.63 16.33
N LYS A 78 19.42 -12.41 16.02
CA LYS A 78 19.76 -11.39 17.02
C LYS A 78 18.58 -10.52 17.43
N ILE A 79 17.39 -10.74 16.85
CA ILE A 79 16.19 -10.03 17.21
C ILE A 79 15.83 -10.33 18.67
N LYS A 80 15.67 -9.27 19.46
CA LYS A 80 15.24 -9.42 20.86
C LYS A 80 13.73 -9.59 20.90
N ASP A 81 13.25 -10.48 21.78
CA ASP A 81 11.82 -10.69 22.01
C ASP A 81 11.09 -9.39 22.38
N THR A 82 11.76 -8.42 23.00
CA THR A 82 11.19 -7.12 23.39
C THR A 82 10.99 -6.15 22.22
N MET A 83 11.48 -6.47 21.01
CA MET A 83 11.26 -5.68 19.80
C MET A 83 9.90 -6.01 19.18
N ASN A 84 8.83 -5.76 19.91
CA ASN A 84 7.47 -6.06 19.47
C ASN A 84 6.53 -4.91 19.87
N LYS A 85 5.22 -5.09 19.65
CA LYS A 85 4.19 -4.10 20.01
C LYS A 85 4.29 -3.58 21.45
N LYS A 86 4.67 -4.39 22.44
CA LYS A 86 4.80 -3.96 23.85
C LYS A 86 5.86 -2.86 24.04
N SER A 87 6.76 -2.68 23.09
CA SER A 87 7.79 -1.65 23.14
C SER A 87 7.32 -0.33 22.51
N ARG A 88 7.27 0.74 23.32
CA ARG A 88 6.99 2.10 22.82
C ARG A 88 8.01 2.58 21.78
N LYS A 89 9.28 2.17 21.92
CA LYS A 89 10.33 2.47 20.93
C LYS A 89 10.00 1.81 19.59
N PHE A 90 9.60 0.54 19.61
CA PHE A 90 9.18 -0.21 18.42
C PHE A 90 8.01 0.49 17.73
N ILE A 91 6.93 0.76 18.46
CA ILE A 91 5.72 1.43 17.92
C ILE A 91 6.08 2.77 17.27
N ARG A 92 6.86 3.62 17.96
CA ARG A 92 7.25 4.94 17.44
C ARG A 92 8.05 4.82 16.14
N ASN A 93 9.03 3.91 16.11
CA ASN A 93 9.86 3.71 14.93
C ASN A 93 9.06 3.10 13.78
N LEU A 94 8.10 2.22 14.08
CA LEU A 94 7.20 1.63 13.09
C LEU A 94 6.28 2.69 12.48
N ASN A 95 5.62 3.54 13.28
CA ASN A 95 4.82 4.66 12.77
C ASN A 95 5.66 5.57 11.86
N HIS A 96 6.88 5.91 12.28
CA HIS A 96 7.78 6.71 11.46
C HIS A 96 8.12 6.04 10.13
N HIS A 97 8.37 4.73 10.14
CA HIS A 97 8.62 3.95 8.94
C HIS A 97 7.39 3.93 8.01
N ILE A 98 6.19 3.72 8.55
CA ILE A 98 4.95 3.72 7.77
C ILE A 98 4.77 5.07 7.05
N ASP A 99 4.88 6.18 7.79
CA ASP A 99 4.60 7.52 7.28
C ASP A 99 5.68 8.05 6.31
N LYS A 100 6.95 7.67 6.51
CA LYS A 100 8.07 8.20 5.72
C LYS A 100 8.52 7.33 4.56
N HIS A 101 8.22 6.03 4.63
CA HIS A 101 8.69 5.05 3.66
C HIS A 101 7.51 4.32 3.06
N LEU A 102 6.83 3.44 3.82
CA LEU A 102 5.84 2.51 3.26
C LEU A 102 4.76 3.21 2.43
N LEU A 103 4.06 4.19 3.01
CA LEU A 103 2.98 4.91 2.32
C LEU A 103 3.50 5.69 1.10
N LYS A 104 4.68 6.27 1.24
CA LYS A 104 5.30 7.09 0.20
C LYS A 104 5.76 6.22 -0.98
N GLU A 105 6.44 5.12 -0.69
CA GLU A 105 6.97 4.18 -1.67
C GLU A 105 5.83 3.49 -2.42
N ILE A 106 4.75 3.09 -1.74
CA ILE A 106 3.53 2.56 -2.38
C ILE A 106 2.93 3.56 -3.38
N ASN A 107 2.82 4.84 -3.01
CA ASN A 107 2.32 5.90 -3.90
C ASN A 107 3.27 6.11 -5.11
N GLU A 108 4.58 6.24 -4.85
CA GLU A 108 5.57 6.42 -5.92
C GLU A 108 5.64 5.24 -6.91
N ARG A 109 5.50 4.00 -6.42
CA ARG A 109 5.64 2.77 -7.21
C ARG A 109 4.40 2.39 -7.99
N SER A 110 3.22 2.57 -7.40
CA SER A 110 1.96 2.36 -8.12
C SER A 110 1.72 3.40 -9.20
N GLY A 111 2.36 4.57 -9.14
CA GLY A 111 2.08 5.66 -10.08
C GLY A 111 0.71 6.31 -9.89
N LEU A 112 -0.02 5.94 -8.82
CA LEU A 112 -1.29 6.52 -8.43
C LEU A 112 -1.09 7.63 -7.40
N VAL A 113 -1.84 8.71 -7.50
CA VAL A 113 -1.81 9.81 -6.53
C VAL A 113 -2.70 9.48 -5.33
N MET A 114 -2.23 8.54 -4.50
CA MET A 114 -2.95 8.11 -3.29
C MET A 114 -2.77 9.07 -2.11
N ASN A 115 -3.86 9.38 -1.42
CA ASN A 115 -3.88 10.10 -0.15
C ASN A 115 -4.39 9.21 0.98
N LEU A 116 -3.64 8.14 1.27
CA LEU A 116 -3.95 7.19 2.34
C LEU A 116 -3.95 7.88 3.70
N LYS A 117 -5.14 8.13 4.24
CA LYS A 117 -5.32 8.72 5.56
C LYS A 117 -5.57 7.63 6.58
N LYS A 118 -4.92 7.76 7.74
CA LYS A 118 -5.21 6.90 8.88
C LYS A 118 -6.64 7.17 9.36
N VAL A 119 -7.48 6.15 9.31
CA VAL A 119 -8.89 6.22 9.75
C VAL A 119 -9.11 5.57 11.11
N ASP A 120 -8.28 4.60 11.48
CA ASP A 120 -8.41 3.89 12.75
C ASP A 120 -7.06 3.39 13.28
N ALA A 121 -7.01 3.14 14.59
CA ALA A 121 -5.96 2.35 15.23
C ALA A 121 -6.56 1.49 16.34
N LYS A 122 -6.64 0.19 16.10
CA LYS A 122 -7.18 -0.77 17.07
C LYS A 122 -6.07 -1.43 17.84
N ASP A 123 -5.94 -1.04 19.10
CA ASP A 123 -5.07 -1.69 20.07
C ASP A 123 -5.85 -2.79 20.80
N SER A 124 -5.53 -4.05 20.50
CA SER A 124 -6.08 -5.22 21.19
C SER A 124 -5.10 -5.74 22.24
N PHE A 125 -5.39 -6.86 22.92
CA PHE A 125 -4.36 -7.45 23.77
C PHE A 125 -3.15 -7.92 22.94
N GLU A 126 -3.38 -8.61 21.82
CA GLU A 126 -2.35 -9.34 21.07
C GLU A 126 -1.66 -8.51 19.98
N LYS A 127 -2.41 -7.61 19.34
CA LYS A 127 -1.95 -6.88 18.15
C LYS A 127 -2.40 -5.42 18.14
N LEU A 128 -1.71 -4.62 17.33
CA LEU A 128 -2.03 -3.23 17.04
C LEU A 128 -2.19 -3.14 15.54
N VAL A 129 -3.36 -2.66 15.10
CA VAL A 129 -3.69 -2.51 13.69
C VAL A 129 -3.91 -1.04 13.40
N TRP A 130 -3.19 -0.51 12.41
CA TRP A 130 -3.42 0.81 11.84
C TRP A 130 -4.14 0.65 10.52
N SER A 131 -5.29 1.28 10.39
CA SER A 131 -6.08 1.24 9.16
C SER A 131 -5.98 2.55 8.42
N TYR A 132 -5.68 2.47 7.13
CA TYR A 132 -5.57 3.59 6.21
C TYR A 132 -6.55 3.40 5.07
N VAL A 133 -7.22 4.47 4.65
CA VAL A 133 -8.18 4.44 3.55
C VAL A 133 -7.98 5.66 2.66
N ASP A 134 -8.16 5.46 1.37
CA ASP A 134 -8.28 6.51 0.36
C ASP A 134 -9.39 6.17 -0.64
N GLU A 135 -10.39 7.05 -0.71
CA GLU A 135 -11.54 6.98 -1.61
C GLU A 135 -11.53 8.15 -2.62
N GLY A 136 -10.38 8.82 -2.79
CA GLY A 136 -10.21 9.87 -3.80
C GLY A 136 -10.20 9.32 -5.22
N ASN A 137 -9.85 10.17 -6.20
CA ASN A 137 -9.75 9.77 -7.60
C ASN A 137 -8.37 9.21 -7.99
N HIS A 138 -7.42 9.11 -7.04
CA HIS A 138 -6.08 8.54 -7.25
C HIS A 138 -5.26 9.17 -8.39
N GLY A 139 -5.55 10.42 -8.75
CA GLY A 139 -4.92 11.13 -9.86
C GLY A 139 -5.59 10.90 -11.22
N ILE A 140 -6.67 10.11 -11.28
CA ILE A 140 -7.50 9.87 -12.46
C ILE A 140 -8.45 11.04 -12.67
N ASP A 141 -8.67 11.41 -13.94
CA ASP A 141 -9.63 12.43 -14.36
C ASP A 141 -11.07 12.02 -14.00
N ASP A 142 -11.87 12.95 -13.49
CA ASP A 142 -13.29 12.75 -13.13
C ASP A 142 -14.16 12.26 -14.29
N SER A 143 -13.74 12.51 -15.54
CA SER A 143 -14.41 12.04 -16.75
C SER A 143 -14.28 10.53 -16.98
N VAL A 144 -13.36 9.85 -16.29
CA VAL A 144 -13.19 8.40 -16.37
C VAL A 144 -14.11 7.75 -15.33
N PRO A 145 -15.10 6.93 -15.73
CA PRO A 145 -16.03 6.28 -14.81
C PRO A 145 -15.40 5.04 -14.15
N ARG A 146 -14.22 5.20 -13.54
CA ARG A 146 -13.45 4.13 -12.90
C ARG A 146 -12.98 4.58 -11.52
N LYS A 147 -13.87 4.45 -10.55
CA LYS A 147 -13.61 4.77 -9.15
C LYS A 147 -13.32 3.50 -8.36
N PHE A 148 -12.39 3.61 -7.42
CA PHE A 148 -12.04 2.50 -6.55
C PHE A 148 -11.65 3.03 -5.18
N LYS A 149 -11.59 2.14 -4.21
CA LYS A 149 -11.15 2.42 -2.85
C LYS A 149 -9.85 1.70 -2.60
N VAL A 150 -8.87 2.42 -2.06
CA VAL A 150 -7.66 1.81 -1.52
C VAL A 150 -7.80 1.72 0.00
N SER A 151 -7.56 0.53 0.55
CA SER A 151 -7.48 0.31 1.99
C SER A 151 -6.20 -0.43 2.32
N MET A 152 -5.54 -0.03 3.40
CA MET A 152 -4.33 -0.67 3.88
C MET A 152 -4.38 -0.84 5.40
N ASP A 153 -4.22 -2.08 5.88
CA ASP A 153 -4.05 -2.38 7.29
C ASP A 153 -2.59 -2.74 7.58
N VAL A 154 -1.97 -2.05 8.53
CA VAL A 154 -0.64 -2.40 9.04
C VAL A 154 -0.80 -2.99 10.43
N THR A 155 -0.28 -4.20 10.64
CA THR A 155 -0.43 -4.95 11.90
C THR A 155 0.94 -5.29 12.48
N CYS A 156 1.11 -5.05 13.78
CA CYS A 156 2.19 -5.62 14.57
C CYS A 156 1.63 -6.38 15.77
N ASN A 157 2.40 -7.33 16.32
CA ASN A 157 1.97 -8.24 17.38
C ASN A 157 2.92 -8.21 18.60
N ASN A 158 2.56 -8.94 19.63
CA ASN A 158 3.30 -9.05 20.90
C ASN A 158 4.42 -10.10 20.92
N GLU A 159 4.52 -10.93 19.88
CA GLU A 159 5.37 -12.13 19.85
C GLU A 159 6.68 -11.87 19.14
N ASN A 160 6.65 -11.07 18.06
CA ASN A 160 7.80 -10.82 17.22
C ASN A 160 7.74 -9.41 16.58
N PRO A 161 8.85 -8.88 16.03
CA PRO A 161 8.87 -7.61 15.30
C PRO A 161 8.23 -7.68 13.91
N CYS A 162 7.67 -8.83 13.51
CA CYS A 162 7.15 -8.97 12.17
C CYS A 162 5.95 -8.05 11.98
N VAL A 163 5.93 -7.36 10.86
CA VAL A 163 4.86 -6.46 10.44
C VAL A 163 4.14 -7.08 9.27
N ILE A 164 2.81 -7.07 9.35
CA ILE A 164 1.93 -7.54 8.28
C ILE A 164 1.24 -6.32 7.69
N VAL A 165 1.35 -6.13 6.38
CA VAL A 165 0.61 -5.14 5.61
C VAL A 165 -0.42 -5.90 4.78
N ASP A 166 -1.69 -5.50 4.85
CA ASP A 166 -2.77 -6.00 4.00
C ASP A 166 -3.27 -4.82 3.15
N TYR A 167 -2.90 -4.80 1.86
CA TYR A 167 -3.24 -3.76 0.89
C TYR A 167 -4.35 -4.28 -0.03
N LYS A 168 -5.37 -3.45 -0.24
CA LYS A 168 -6.47 -3.73 -1.17
C LYS A 168 -6.81 -2.50 -1.98
N SER A 169 -7.00 -2.68 -3.28
CA SER A 169 -7.74 -1.76 -4.14
C SER A 169 -8.96 -2.49 -4.67
N ILE A 170 -10.15 -1.90 -4.48
CA ILE A 170 -11.43 -2.52 -4.83
C ILE A 170 -12.29 -1.50 -5.58
N PRO A 171 -12.90 -1.86 -6.72
CA PRO A 171 -13.76 -0.94 -7.46
C PRO A 171 -14.95 -0.50 -6.60
N ILE A 172 -15.31 0.78 -6.71
CA ILE A 172 -16.55 1.29 -6.12
C ILE A 172 -17.61 1.16 -7.21
N PRO A 173 -18.71 0.43 -6.96
CA PRO A 173 -19.84 0.40 -7.89
C PRO A 173 -20.29 1.83 -8.17
N VAL A 174 -20.39 2.19 -9.45
CA VAL A 174 -21.09 3.41 -9.85
C VAL A 174 -22.56 3.06 -9.75
N ASP A 175 -23.22 3.43 -8.65
CA ASP A 175 -24.67 3.29 -8.54
C ASP A 175 -25.31 4.14 -9.66
N GLU A 176 -26.06 3.52 -10.57
CA GLU A 176 -26.74 4.20 -11.69
C GLU A 176 -28.00 4.98 -11.26
N ASP A 177 -28.21 5.23 -9.96
CA ASP A 177 -29.53 5.48 -9.35
C ASP A 177 -29.78 6.90 -8.79
N GLU A 178 -29.32 7.97 -9.44
CA GLU A 178 -29.76 9.35 -9.08
C GLU A 178 -30.38 10.17 -10.23
N SER A 179 -30.62 9.58 -11.40
CA SER A 179 -31.32 10.28 -12.51
C SER A 179 -32.77 9.87 -12.74
N ALA A 180 -33.31 8.92 -11.97
CA ALA A 180 -34.67 8.38 -12.16
C ALA A 180 -35.74 8.95 -11.21
N ILE A 181 -35.44 9.99 -10.43
CA ILE A 181 -36.45 10.68 -9.58
C ILE A 181 -36.40 12.17 -9.87
N MET A 182 -37.00 12.59 -10.99
CA MET A 182 -37.76 13.84 -11.18
C MET A 182 -38.21 13.91 -12.65
N ASP A 183 -39.13 13.01 -13.02
CA ASP A 183 -40.14 13.28 -14.05
C ASP A 183 -41.43 13.72 -13.35
#